data_AF-A0A7D9EH31-F1
#
_entry.id   AF-A0A7D9EH31-F1
#
_cell.length_a   1.000
_cell.length_b   1.000
_cell.length_c   1.000
_cell.angle_alpha   90.00
_cell.angle_beta   90.00
_cell.angle_gamma   90.00
#
_symmetry.space_group_name_H-M   'P 1'
#
loop_
_entity.id
_entity.type
_entity.pdbx_description
1 polymer ?
#
loop_
_entity_poly.entity_id
_entity_poly.type
_entity_poly.pdbx_seq_one_letter_code
_entity_poly.pdbx_strand_id
1 'polypeptide(L)'
;MANHFSKAYSFTTKVGLCTHLRNLAWFEDASSDDFFPRCHRLGSDDEKDAFIDDYRITSACNFLKLLIKHSNDQTTSGIYSTVKTKSSITLRATVRSRTQRSPSCSAKSQRSRSSLTSGERRSMIGQVPSRAILLALRACRQFIMCRNNEDIDGQYENGMLTDEDWDSLIGYYYQIIHDGSTIEGGEEYVERSEEMLKEMRELLPQLDLDGVRNVWIVKPGAKSRGRGIMCMDRLDDLLKLVSSTVKKENRWIVQKYIESPLLIYNTKFDIRQWFLVTDWNPLTLWFYKDCYFRFCSQEFTLDNFEP
;
A
#
# COMPACT_ATOMS: atom_id res chain seq x y z
N MET A 1 -2.74 -43.50 -15.46
CA MET A 1 -2.12 -42.16 -15.32
C MET A 1 -3.02 -41.30 -14.47
N ALA A 2 -2.47 -40.59 -13.48
CA ALA A 2 -3.19 -39.59 -12.70
C ALA A 2 -2.84 -38.18 -13.22
N ASN A 3 -3.79 -37.27 -13.21
CA ASN A 3 -3.61 -35.86 -13.61
C ASN A 3 -3.25 -34.94 -12.44
N HIS A 4 -2.78 -35.50 -11.32
CA HIS A 4 -2.44 -34.75 -10.12
C HIS A 4 -1.25 -35.41 -9.40
N PHE A 5 -0.41 -34.57 -8.81
CA PHE A 5 0.61 -35.00 -7.84
C PHE A 5 0.03 -35.00 -6.42
N SER A 6 0.62 -35.81 -5.54
CA SER A 6 0.13 -35.99 -4.16
C SER A 6 0.33 -34.75 -3.26
N LYS A 7 1.25 -33.82 -3.59
CA LYS A 7 1.65 -32.70 -2.73
C LYS A 7 1.87 -31.36 -3.47
N ALA A 8 0.81 -30.79 -4.06
CA ALA A 8 0.91 -29.48 -4.76
C ALA A 8 0.72 -28.24 -3.85
N TYR A 9 0.35 -28.42 -2.58
CA TYR A 9 -0.08 -27.32 -1.69
C TYR A 9 0.99 -26.27 -1.36
N SER A 10 2.27 -26.60 -1.60
CA SER A 10 3.42 -25.78 -1.25
C SER A 10 3.58 -24.53 -2.14
N PHE A 11 3.09 -24.53 -3.38
CA PHE A 11 3.12 -23.34 -4.26
C PHE A 11 1.74 -22.88 -4.72
N THR A 12 0.68 -23.68 -4.50
CA THR A 12 -0.70 -23.29 -4.83
C THR A 12 -1.37 -22.45 -3.75
N THR A 13 -0.73 -22.27 -2.59
CA THR A 13 -1.20 -21.39 -1.50
C THR A 13 -0.36 -20.11 -1.47
N LYS A 14 -0.96 -19.00 -1.02
CA LYS A 14 -0.21 -17.73 -0.92
C LYS A 14 0.92 -17.81 0.11
N VAL A 15 0.71 -18.53 1.22
CA VAL A 15 1.73 -18.77 2.26
C VAL A 15 2.88 -19.56 1.68
N GLY A 16 2.55 -20.66 1.02
CA GLY A 16 3.54 -21.51 0.38
C GLY A 16 4.33 -20.75 -0.67
N LEU A 17 3.66 -20.10 -1.63
CA LEU A 17 4.32 -19.32 -2.68
C LEU A 17 5.23 -18.21 -2.12
N CYS A 18 4.75 -17.42 -1.15
CA CYS A 18 5.55 -16.37 -0.51
C CYS A 18 6.79 -16.96 0.19
N THR A 19 6.65 -18.14 0.81
CA THR A 19 7.79 -18.83 1.44
C THR A 19 8.83 -19.32 0.43
N HIS A 20 8.40 -19.85 -0.72
CA HIS A 20 9.34 -20.32 -1.75
C HIS A 20 10.06 -19.16 -2.44
N LEU A 21 9.35 -18.05 -2.72
CA LEU A 21 9.94 -16.89 -3.38
C LEU A 21 10.98 -16.18 -2.51
N ARG A 22 10.85 -16.20 -1.18
CA ARG A 22 11.91 -15.68 -0.29
C ARG A 22 13.19 -16.50 -0.35
N ASN A 23 13.08 -17.79 -0.65
CA ASN A 23 14.22 -18.68 -0.81
C ASN A 23 14.68 -18.77 -2.27
N LEU A 24 14.17 -17.92 -3.17
CA LEU A 24 14.49 -17.95 -4.59
C LEU A 24 15.99 -17.82 -4.86
N ALA A 25 16.68 -16.99 -4.07
CA ALA A 25 18.13 -16.76 -4.15
C ALA A 25 18.98 -18.04 -3.97
N TRP A 26 18.41 -19.13 -3.42
CA TRP A 26 19.10 -20.43 -3.34
C TRP A 26 19.05 -21.24 -4.64
N PHE A 27 18.19 -20.84 -5.58
CA PHE A 27 17.92 -21.56 -6.82
C PHE A 27 18.27 -20.76 -8.06
N GLU A 28 18.06 -19.44 -8.04
CA GLU A 28 18.27 -18.53 -9.16
C GLU A 28 18.82 -17.18 -8.67
N ASP A 29 19.65 -16.54 -9.50
CA ASP A 29 20.22 -15.22 -9.24
C ASP A 29 19.24 -14.11 -9.67
N ALA A 30 18.00 -14.21 -9.20
CA ALA A 30 16.91 -13.30 -9.51
C ALA A 30 16.21 -12.86 -8.22
N SER A 31 15.86 -11.57 -8.12
CA SER A 31 15.10 -11.07 -6.99
C SER A 31 13.61 -11.40 -7.16
N SER A 32 12.97 -11.87 -6.09
CA SER A 32 11.51 -12.04 -6.12
C SER A 32 10.78 -10.72 -6.31
N ASP A 33 11.39 -9.61 -5.89
CA ASP A 33 10.75 -8.29 -5.93
C ASP A 33 10.61 -7.74 -7.35
N ASP A 34 11.30 -8.32 -8.34
CA ASP A 34 11.22 -7.90 -9.73
C ASP A 34 9.91 -8.31 -10.39
N PHE A 35 9.29 -9.40 -9.93
CA PHE A 35 8.09 -9.97 -10.56
C PHE A 35 6.97 -10.34 -9.59
N PHE A 36 7.22 -10.28 -8.27
CA PHE A 36 6.23 -10.63 -7.26
C PHE A 36 6.04 -9.49 -6.24
N PRO A 37 4.81 -8.95 -6.11
CA PRO A 37 4.55 -7.90 -5.15
C PRO A 37 4.91 -8.33 -3.73
N ARG A 38 5.73 -7.51 -3.07
CA ARG A 38 6.34 -7.82 -1.77
C ARG A 38 5.30 -8.27 -0.74
N CYS A 39 5.67 -9.29 0.04
CA CYS A 39 4.77 -9.97 0.95
C CYS A 39 5.39 -10.26 2.32
N HIS A 40 4.61 -10.00 3.35
CA HIS A 40 4.96 -10.22 4.74
C HIS A 40 4.04 -11.27 5.35
N ARG A 41 4.62 -12.18 6.13
CA ARG A 41 3.86 -13.13 6.94
C ARG A 41 3.88 -12.53 8.33
N LEU A 42 2.74 -12.32 8.96
CA LEU A 42 2.73 -11.72 10.29
C LEU A 42 2.73 -12.85 11.34
N GLY A 43 3.74 -13.71 11.23
CA GLY A 43 3.89 -14.94 12.02
C GLY A 43 4.72 -14.74 13.29
N SER A 44 5.86 -14.06 13.17
CA SER A 44 6.74 -13.66 14.28
C SER A 44 6.73 -12.14 14.47
N ASP A 45 7.35 -11.66 15.55
CA ASP A 45 7.53 -10.22 15.78
C ASP A 45 8.54 -9.63 14.79
N ASP A 46 9.66 -10.30 14.50
CA ASP A 46 10.61 -9.87 13.46
C ASP A 46 9.96 -9.67 12.07
N GLU A 47 9.04 -10.57 11.66
CA GLU A 47 8.34 -10.40 10.38
C GLU A 47 7.29 -9.28 10.42
N LYS A 48 6.77 -8.94 11.61
CA LYS A 48 5.89 -7.77 11.78
C LYS A 48 6.70 -6.49 11.73
N ASP A 49 7.86 -6.44 12.37
CA ASP A 49 8.74 -5.28 12.37
C ASP A 49 9.21 -4.99 10.95
N ALA A 50 9.63 -6.02 10.20
CA ALA A 50 9.94 -5.89 8.77
C ALA A 50 8.79 -5.33 7.93
N PHE A 51 7.54 -5.69 8.26
CA PHE A 51 6.35 -5.12 7.62
C PHE A 51 6.12 -3.65 8.01
N ILE A 52 6.30 -3.31 9.29
CA ILE A 52 6.16 -1.94 9.79
C ILE A 52 7.18 -1.03 9.12
N ASP A 53 8.43 -1.47 8.99
CA ASP A 53 9.50 -0.74 8.31
C ASP A 53 9.20 -0.54 6.82
N ASP A 54 8.69 -1.57 6.14
CA ASP A 54 8.24 -1.46 4.75
C ASP A 54 7.07 -0.46 4.60
N TYR A 55 6.10 -0.51 5.52
CA TYR A 55 4.99 0.44 5.53
C TYR A 55 5.49 1.88 5.76
N ARG A 56 6.42 2.06 6.69
CA ARG A 56 7.07 3.34 7.04
C ARG A 56 7.81 3.94 5.84
N ILE A 57 8.72 3.18 5.21
CA ILE A 57 9.48 3.67 4.05
C ILE A 57 8.58 3.91 2.84
N THR A 58 7.54 3.09 2.63
CA THR A 58 6.55 3.32 1.58
C THR A 58 5.80 4.64 1.81
N SER A 59 5.46 4.95 3.08
CA SER A 59 4.81 6.22 3.44
C SER A 59 5.73 7.42 3.18
N ALA A 60 7.03 7.32 3.52
CA ALA A 60 8.02 8.35 3.23
C ALA A 60 8.15 8.62 1.72
N CYS A 61 8.29 7.56 0.92
CA CYS A 61 8.34 7.67 -0.54
C CYS A 61 7.06 8.30 -1.10
N ASN A 62 5.90 7.88 -0.61
CA ASN A 62 4.61 8.42 -1.05
C ASN A 62 4.46 9.89 -0.69
N PHE A 63 4.97 10.32 0.46
CA PHE A 63 5.00 11.73 0.84
C PHE A 63 5.75 12.58 -0.19
N LEU A 64 6.95 12.13 -0.61
CA LEU A 64 7.73 12.81 -1.65
C LEU A 64 7.03 12.82 -3.01
N LYS A 65 6.42 11.68 -3.41
CA LYS A 65 5.63 11.60 -4.65
C LYS A 65 4.45 12.59 -4.65
N LEU A 66 3.77 12.73 -3.52
CA LEU A 66 2.64 13.65 -3.37
C LEU A 66 3.07 15.11 -3.48
N LEU A 67 4.22 15.46 -2.91
CA LEU A 67 4.80 16.80 -3.04
C LEU A 67 5.05 17.16 -4.51
N ILE A 68 5.72 16.27 -5.25
CA ILE A 68 6.04 16.46 -6.68
C ILE A 68 4.75 16.57 -7.50
N LYS A 69 3.79 15.69 -7.25
CA LYS A 69 2.48 15.72 -7.93
C LYS A 69 1.76 17.05 -7.72
N HIS A 70 1.74 17.55 -6.48
CA HIS A 70 1.09 18.81 -6.15
C HIS A 70 1.76 20.02 -6.85
N SER A 71 3.09 20.04 -6.93
CA SER A 71 3.83 21.08 -7.66
C SER A 71 3.55 21.05 -9.17
N ASN A 72 3.48 19.86 -9.76
CA ASN A 72 3.15 19.68 -11.18
C ASN A 72 1.71 20.11 -11.51
N ASP A 73 0.75 19.82 -10.62
CA ASP A 73 -0.65 20.23 -10.77
C ASP A 73 -0.82 21.76 -10.70
N GLN A 74 -0.06 22.43 -9.83
CA GLN A 74 -0.02 23.90 -9.75
C GLN A 74 0.59 24.54 -11.01
N THR A 75 1.70 23.99 -11.50
CA THR A 75 2.36 24.46 -12.73
C THR A 75 1.44 24.31 -13.94
N THR A 76 0.77 23.17 -14.05
CA THR A 76 -0.19 22.88 -15.13
C THR A 76 -1.39 23.81 -15.08
N SER A 77 -1.95 24.06 -13.90
CA SER A 77 -3.07 25.00 -13.71
C SER A 77 -2.70 26.45 -14.00
N GLY A 78 -1.44 26.85 -13.78
CA GLY A 78 -0.91 28.17 -14.12
C GLY A 78 -0.82 28.41 -15.62
N ILE A 79 -0.45 27.40 -16.41
CA ILE A 79 -0.31 27.48 -17.87
C ILE A 79 -1.68 27.56 -18.57
N TYR A 80 -2.70 26.83 -18.10
CA TYR A 80 -4.06 26.88 -18.66
C TYR A 80 -4.90 28.08 -18.19
N SER A 81 -4.37 28.95 -17.33
CA SER A 81 -5.09 30.13 -16.84
C SER A 81 -5.34 31.21 -17.92
N THR A 82 -4.73 31.09 -19.11
CA THR A 82 -4.98 31.99 -20.25
C THR A 82 -6.07 31.50 -21.22
N VAL A 83 -6.63 30.31 -21.05
CA VAL A 83 -7.74 29.82 -21.90
C VAL A 83 -8.82 29.18 -21.02
N LYS A 84 -9.74 30.02 -20.53
CA LYS A 84 -10.97 29.55 -19.88
C LYS A 84 -11.87 28.85 -20.90
N THR A 85 -12.05 27.54 -20.72
CA THR A 85 -13.36 26.88 -20.84
C THR A 85 -13.52 25.91 -19.68
N LYS A 86 -14.66 26.02 -18.99
CA LYS A 86 -14.97 25.33 -17.72
C LYS A 86 -15.03 23.81 -17.90
N SER A 87 -14.03 23.11 -17.39
CA SER A 87 -14.15 21.71 -16.96
C SER A 87 -13.45 21.58 -15.61
N SER A 88 -14.19 21.94 -14.57
CA SER A 88 -13.77 21.78 -13.18
C SER A 88 -13.81 20.30 -12.79
N ILE A 89 -12.67 19.63 -12.81
CA ILE A 89 -12.48 18.39 -12.04
C ILE A 89 -12.21 18.83 -10.60
N THR A 90 -13.26 18.85 -9.80
CA THR A 90 -13.15 18.96 -8.35
C THR A 90 -12.92 17.56 -7.79
N LEU A 91 -11.74 17.30 -7.19
CA LEU A 91 -11.57 16.18 -6.26
C LEU A 91 -12.41 16.51 -5.01
N ARG A 92 -13.70 16.20 -5.05
CA ARG A 92 -14.59 16.22 -3.89
C ARG A 92 -14.67 14.81 -3.34
N ALA A 93 -13.98 14.59 -2.22
CA ALA A 93 -14.38 13.56 -1.27
C ALA A 93 -15.83 13.85 -0.87
N THR A 94 -16.77 13.14 -1.50
CA THR A 94 -18.18 13.30 -1.22
C THR A 94 -18.49 12.50 0.03
N VAL A 95 -18.44 13.16 1.19
CA VAL A 95 -19.16 12.69 2.38
C VAL A 95 -20.65 12.73 2.04
N ARG A 96 -21.23 11.56 1.73
CA ARG A 96 -22.67 11.38 1.70
C ARG A 96 -23.08 10.42 2.81
N SER A 97 -23.86 10.97 3.72
CA SER A 97 -24.51 10.31 4.85
C SER A 97 -25.22 9.01 4.42
N ARG A 98 -24.83 7.90 5.06
CA ARG A 98 -25.48 6.60 4.94
C ARG A 98 -26.77 6.62 5.78
N THR A 99 -27.92 6.82 5.14
CA THR A 99 -29.21 6.36 5.68
C THR A 99 -29.46 4.94 5.18
N GLN A 100 -29.36 3.94 6.07
CA GLN A 100 -30.08 2.68 5.87
C GLN A 100 -30.95 2.40 7.09
N ARG A 101 -32.25 2.33 6.83
CA ARG A 101 -33.26 1.73 7.69
C ARG A 101 -33.17 0.21 7.52
N SER A 102 -33.21 -0.52 8.62
CA SER A 102 -33.78 -1.86 8.69
C SER A 102 -34.42 -2.08 10.07
N PRO A 103 -35.46 -2.92 10.18
CA PRO A 103 -36.49 -2.78 11.21
C PRO A 103 -36.26 -3.59 12.49
N SER A 104 -36.80 -3.04 13.58
CA SER A 104 -37.38 -3.66 14.79
C SER A 104 -36.64 -4.80 15.50
N CYS A 105 -36.33 -4.59 16.79
CA CYS A 105 -37.09 -5.18 17.91
C CYS A 105 -36.62 -4.66 19.29
N SER A 106 -37.61 -4.16 20.05
CA SER A 106 -37.74 -3.93 21.51
C SER A 106 -36.59 -4.24 22.49
N ALA A 107 -36.22 -3.25 23.32
CA ALA A 107 -36.48 -3.24 24.78
C ALA A 107 -36.02 -1.92 25.44
N LYS A 108 -36.73 -1.56 26.52
CA LYS A 108 -36.76 -0.27 27.23
C LYS A 108 -35.50 0.03 28.05
N SER A 109 -35.08 1.30 28.12
CA SER A 109 -34.77 1.99 29.39
C SER A 109 -34.53 3.49 29.17
N GLN A 110 -35.13 4.31 30.04
CA GLN A 110 -35.13 5.78 30.03
C GLN A 110 -33.93 6.33 30.80
N ARG A 111 -33.28 7.40 30.30
CA ARG A 111 -33.01 8.63 31.10
C ARG A 111 -32.40 9.80 30.29
N SER A 112 -33.19 10.88 30.27
CA SER A 112 -32.85 12.33 30.32
C SER A 112 -31.67 12.93 29.53
N ARG A 113 -32.08 13.69 28.50
CA ARG A 113 -31.54 14.93 27.91
C ARG A 113 -30.45 15.68 28.70
N SER A 114 -29.41 16.08 27.97
CA SER A 114 -29.05 17.50 27.81
C SER A 114 -28.61 17.77 26.37
N SER A 115 -29.27 18.76 25.77
CA SER A 115 -29.12 19.22 24.40
C SER A 115 -28.04 20.29 24.32
N LEU A 116 -27.02 20.08 23.50
CA LEU A 116 -26.18 21.15 22.97
C LEU A 116 -26.22 21.07 21.44
N THR A 117 -26.83 22.10 20.88
CA THR A 117 -26.87 22.46 19.48
C THR A 117 -25.51 22.95 18.99
N SER A 118 -25.32 22.97 17.67
CA SER A 118 -24.23 23.60 16.90
C SER A 118 -22.93 22.78 16.82
N GLY A 119 -22.26 22.64 15.69
CA GLY A 119 -22.41 23.30 14.40
C GLY A 119 -21.73 22.54 13.28
N GLU A 120 -22.04 22.95 12.06
CA GLU A 120 -21.45 22.49 10.82
C GLU A 120 -19.92 22.65 10.88
N ARG A 121 -19.18 21.54 10.93
CA ARG A 121 -17.73 21.56 10.67
C ARG A 121 -17.51 21.81 9.18
N ARG A 122 -17.36 23.08 8.79
CA ARG A 122 -16.53 23.43 7.64
C ARG A 122 -15.14 22.88 7.92
N SER A 123 -14.74 21.82 7.21
CA SER A 123 -13.36 21.33 7.23
C SER A 123 -12.46 22.47 6.74
N MET A 124 -11.70 23.08 7.64
CA MET A 124 -10.54 23.87 7.25
C MET A 124 -9.55 22.87 6.65
N ILE A 125 -9.08 23.13 5.43
CA ILE A 125 -8.00 22.34 4.82
C ILE A 125 -6.80 22.46 5.75
N GLY A 126 -6.38 21.33 6.34
CA GLY A 126 -5.22 21.29 7.22
C GLY A 126 -3.94 21.65 6.44
N GLN A 127 -2.98 22.28 7.10
CA GLN A 127 -1.64 22.48 6.55
C GLN A 127 -0.66 21.58 7.28
N VAL A 128 0.13 20.84 6.50
CA VAL A 128 1.23 20.02 7.00
C VAL A 128 2.52 20.85 6.94
N PRO A 129 3.28 20.91 8.04
CA PRO A 129 4.49 21.72 8.11
C PRO A 129 5.60 21.16 7.24
N SER A 130 6.47 22.04 6.71
CA SER A 130 7.63 21.68 5.86
C SER A 130 8.59 20.70 6.54
N ARG A 131 8.64 20.67 7.89
CA ARG A 131 9.41 19.67 8.65
C ARG A 131 9.04 18.22 8.29
N ALA A 132 7.81 17.96 7.85
CA ALA A 132 7.38 16.64 7.42
C ALA A 132 8.12 16.17 6.15
N ILE A 133 8.42 17.10 5.23
CA ILE A 133 9.23 16.83 4.04
C ILE A 133 10.66 16.44 4.45
N LEU A 134 11.24 17.16 5.42
CA LEU A 134 12.57 16.88 5.93
C LEU A 134 12.65 15.49 6.59
N LEU A 135 11.62 15.09 7.35
CA LEU A 135 11.51 13.74 7.91
C LEU A 135 11.44 12.68 6.81
N ALA A 136 10.63 12.89 5.77
CA ALA A 136 10.54 11.96 4.64
C ALA A 136 11.88 11.82 3.90
N LEU A 137 12.57 12.93 3.63
CA LEU A 137 13.89 12.92 2.97
C LEU A 137 14.95 12.22 3.84
N ARG A 138 14.93 12.45 5.15
CA ARG A 138 15.82 11.76 6.10
C ARG A 138 15.54 10.26 6.14
N ALA A 139 14.27 9.86 6.11
CA ALA A 139 13.86 8.46 6.08
C ALA A 139 14.35 7.73 4.83
N CYS A 140 14.15 8.32 3.65
CA CYS A 140 14.65 7.76 2.39
C CYS A 140 16.18 7.69 2.37
N ARG A 141 16.88 8.74 2.83
CA ARG A 141 18.34 8.73 2.91
C ARG A 141 18.86 7.64 3.85
N GLN A 142 18.31 7.51 5.04
CA GLN A 142 18.69 6.47 5.99
C GLN A 142 18.49 5.07 5.39
N PHE A 143 17.38 4.86 4.67
CA PHE A 143 17.12 3.60 3.99
C PHE A 143 18.19 3.27 2.94
N ILE A 144 18.59 4.23 2.11
CA ILE A 144 19.65 4.06 1.11
C ILE A 144 20.95 3.66 1.80
N MET A 145 21.34 4.38 2.86
CA MET A 145 22.58 4.12 3.59
C MET A 145 22.62 2.70 4.18
N CYS A 146 21.56 2.26 4.85
CA CYS A 146 21.46 0.91 5.40
C CYS A 146 21.52 -0.16 4.28
N ARG A 147 20.95 0.11 3.10
CA ARG A 147 21.02 -0.82 1.97
C ARG A 147 22.41 -0.92 1.36
N ASN A 148 23.17 0.17 1.39
CA ASN A 148 24.56 0.21 0.93
C ASN A 148 25.58 -0.26 1.98
N ASN A 149 25.12 -0.63 3.19
CA ASN A 149 25.95 -0.98 4.35
C ASN A 149 26.84 0.18 4.84
N GLU A 150 26.40 1.42 4.61
CA GLU A 150 27.11 2.65 5.03
C GLU A 150 26.82 3.04 6.49
N ASP A 151 25.99 2.25 7.19
CA ASP A 151 25.59 2.43 8.59
C ASP A 151 26.50 1.70 9.60
N ILE A 152 27.43 0.88 9.11
CA ILE A 152 28.28 0.01 9.93
C ILE A 152 29.32 0.80 10.75
N ASP A 153 29.73 1.98 10.30
CA ASP A 153 30.86 2.73 10.90
C ASP A 153 30.49 3.54 12.16
N GLY A 154 29.28 3.37 12.73
CA GLY A 154 28.89 3.91 14.03
C GLY A 154 28.75 5.45 14.11
N GLN A 155 28.96 6.16 13.00
CA GLN A 155 28.89 7.63 12.96
C GLN A 155 27.44 8.18 12.97
N TYR A 156 26.43 7.31 12.97
CA TYR A 156 25.03 7.67 12.69
C TYR A 156 24.01 7.34 13.80
N GLU A 157 24.43 6.80 14.96
CA GLU A 157 23.48 6.47 16.05
C GLU A 157 22.69 7.70 16.54
N ASN A 158 23.28 8.90 16.52
CA ASN A 158 22.59 10.15 16.90
C ASN A 158 21.65 10.71 15.79
N GLY A 159 21.56 10.04 14.64
CA GLY A 159 20.86 10.50 13.44
C GLY A 159 19.75 9.58 12.92
N MET A 160 19.46 8.46 13.59
CA MET A 160 18.36 7.58 13.21
C MET A 160 17.00 8.20 13.57
N LEU A 161 16.00 7.98 12.72
CA LEU A 161 14.62 8.34 13.05
C LEU A 161 14.14 7.51 14.23
N THR A 162 13.59 8.19 15.23
CA THR A 162 12.94 7.56 16.38
C THR A 162 11.55 7.05 16.00
N ASP A 163 10.95 6.20 16.83
CA ASP A 163 9.55 5.80 16.64
C ASP A 163 8.60 7.00 16.68
N GLU A 164 8.89 8.01 17.50
CA GLU A 164 8.11 9.27 17.55
C GLU A 164 8.20 10.07 16.25
N ASP A 165 9.37 10.08 15.60
CA ASP A 165 9.55 10.70 14.29
C ASP A 165 8.74 9.97 13.21
N TRP A 166 8.73 8.64 13.25
CA TRP A 166 7.95 7.82 12.32
C TRP A 166 6.45 7.99 12.52
N ASP A 167 5.99 8.01 13.77
CA ASP A 167 4.58 8.24 14.11
C ASP A 167 4.14 9.64 13.64
N SER A 168 5.01 10.64 13.80
CA SER A 168 4.79 11.99 13.29
C SER A 168 4.68 12.00 11.76
N LEU A 169 5.62 11.36 11.07
CA LEU A 169 5.64 11.29 9.60
C LEU A 169 4.40 10.58 9.04
N ILE A 170 4.02 9.44 9.62
CA ILE A 170 2.82 8.70 9.25
C ILE A 170 1.56 9.54 9.52
N GLY A 171 1.52 10.26 10.65
CA GLY A 171 0.45 11.18 10.98
C GLY A 171 0.26 12.28 9.93
N TYR A 172 1.35 12.92 9.49
CA TYR A 172 1.31 13.91 8.41
C TYR A 172 0.90 13.31 7.08
N TYR A 173 1.42 12.13 6.75
CA TYR A 173 1.03 11.41 5.53
C TYR A 173 -0.48 11.13 5.49
N TYR A 174 -1.08 10.69 6.61
CA TYR A 174 -2.52 10.48 6.70
C TYR A 174 -3.33 11.78 6.56
N GLN A 175 -2.85 12.89 7.12
CA GLN A 175 -3.51 14.19 6.95
C GLN A 175 -3.57 14.61 5.48
N ILE A 176 -2.54 14.29 4.69
CA ILE A 176 -2.52 14.59 3.25
C ILE A 176 -3.45 13.63 2.48
N ILE A 177 -3.27 12.32 2.68
CA ILE A 177 -3.97 11.31 1.86
C ILE A 177 -5.45 11.14 2.22
N HIS A 178 -5.81 11.20 3.51
CA HIS A 178 -7.18 10.97 3.95
C HIS A 178 -7.95 12.27 4.22
N ASP A 179 -7.28 13.27 4.79
CA ASP A 179 -7.94 14.52 5.20
C ASP A 179 -7.82 15.63 4.14
N GLY A 180 -7.06 15.40 3.05
CA GLY A 180 -6.88 16.35 1.96
C GLY A 180 -6.06 17.59 2.31
N SER A 181 -5.18 17.47 3.31
CA SER A 181 -4.31 18.56 3.76
C SER A 181 -3.24 18.89 2.73
N THR A 182 -2.81 20.15 2.68
CA THR A 182 -1.77 20.62 1.75
C THR A 182 -0.43 20.79 2.47
N ILE A 183 0.67 20.65 1.73
CA ILE A 183 2.03 20.86 2.26
C ILE A 183 2.38 22.35 2.16
N GLU A 184 2.84 22.94 3.27
CA GLU A 184 3.34 24.30 3.31
C GLU A 184 4.82 24.38 2.90
N GLY A 185 5.19 25.35 2.06
CA GLY A 185 6.59 25.62 1.72
C GLY A 185 7.31 24.47 1.00
N GLY A 186 6.57 23.67 0.23
CA GLY A 186 7.12 22.47 -0.41
C GLY A 186 7.94 22.71 -1.68
N GLU A 187 7.81 23.88 -2.31
CA GLU A 187 8.38 24.18 -3.63
C GLU A 187 9.91 24.04 -3.66
N GLU A 188 10.60 24.49 -2.60
CA GLU A 188 12.07 24.39 -2.47
C GLU A 188 12.57 22.94 -2.44
N TYR A 189 11.72 22.00 -2.02
CA TYR A 189 12.11 20.60 -1.83
C TYR A 189 11.78 19.70 -3.01
N VAL A 190 11.14 20.21 -4.07
CA VAL A 190 10.67 19.39 -5.21
C VAL A 190 11.85 18.72 -5.91
N GLU A 191 12.85 19.49 -6.33
CA GLU A 191 14.04 18.98 -7.04
C GLU A 191 14.76 17.92 -6.19
N ARG A 192 15.02 18.24 -4.91
CA ARG A 192 15.65 17.30 -3.97
C ARG A 192 14.83 16.02 -3.76
N SER A 193 13.50 16.11 -3.81
CA SER A 193 12.61 14.96 -3.68
C SER A 193 12.61 14.08 -4.93
N GLU A 194 12.72 14.68 -6.12
CA GLU A 194 12.86 13.96 -7.38
C GLU A 194 14.17 13.17 -7.44
N GLU A 195 15.28 13.81 -7.06
CA GLU A 195 16.58 13.15 -6.95
C GLU A 195 16.53 11.97 -5.97
N MET A 196 15.98 12.19 -4.77
CA MET A 196 15.83 11.14 -3.76
C MET A 196 15.00 9.96 -4.28
N LEU A 197 13.87 10.22 -4.95
CA LEU A 197 13.04 9.14 -5.50
C LEU A 197 13.71 8.41 -6.66
N LYS A 198 14.60 9.09 -7.41
CA LYS A 198 15.41 8.46 -8.46
C LYS A 198 16.40 7.47 -7.86
N GLU A 199 17.07 7.82 -6.77
CA GLU A 199 17.96 6.89 -6.05
C GLU A 199 17.16 5.73 -5.42
N MET A 200 16.03 6.02 -4.77
CA MET A 200 15.16 5.00 -4.16
C MET A 200 14.66 3.97 -5.18
N ARG A 201 14.46 4.37 -6.43
CA ARG A 201 14.01 3.51 -7.53
C ARG A 201 15.01 2.40 -7.88
N GLU A 202 16.30 2.65 -7.68
CA GLU A 202 17.36 1.65 -7.93
C GLU A 202 17.31 0.53 -6.87
N LEU A 203 16.82 0.85 -5.67
CA LEU A 203 16.71 -0.09 -4.54
C LEU A 203 15.31 -0.70 -4.38
N LEU A 204 14.29 -0.08 -4.96
CA LEU A 204 12.88 -0.49 -4.84
C LEU A 204 12.26 -0.69 -6.25
N PRO A 205 12.39 -1.90 -6.84
CA PRO A 205 11.86 -2.18 -8.18
C PRO A 205 10.34 -1.95 -8.33
N GLN A 206 9.60 -2.03 -7.23
CA GLN A 206 8.13 -1.89 -7.20
C GLN A 206 7.66 -0.45 -6.96
N LEU A 207 8.57 0.54 -6.84
CA LEU A 207 8.24 1.90 -6.40
C LEU A 207 7.12 2.56 -7.23
N ASP A 208 7.07 2.34 -8.54
CA ASP A 208 6.02 2.92 -9.40
C ASP A 208 4.67 2.20 -9.28
N LEU A 209 4.72 0.88 -9.06
CA LEU A 209 3.53 0.04 -8.90
C LEU A 209 2.77 0.38 -7.61
N ASP A 210 3.50 0.88 -6.61
CA ASP A 210 3.00 1.16 -5.27
C ASP A 210 2.02 2.32 -5.19
N GLY A 211 2.00 3.23 -6.17
CA GLY A 211 1.16 4.41 -6.14
C GLY A 211 1.52 5.38 -5.02
N VAL A 212 0.49 5.92 -4.34
CA VAL A 212 0.62 6.95 -3.29
C VAL A 212 -0.29 6.73 -2.07
N ARG A 213 -1.18 5.73 -2.09
CA ARG A 213 -2.16 5.49 -1.02
C ARG A 213 -1.69 4.47 0.01
N ASN A 214 -0.58 3.79 -0.24
CA ASN A 214 0.01 2.79 0.64
C ASN A 214 -0.98 1.67 1.01
N VAL A 215 -1.68 1.15 0.01
CA VAL A 215 -2.71 0.12 0.17
C VAL A 215 -2.05 -1.25 0.26
N TRP A 216 -2.51 -2.06 1.22
CA TRP A 216 -2.07 -3.42 1.47
C TRP A 216 -3.23 -4.40 1.44
N ILE A 217 -3.01 -5.55 0.82
CA ILE A 217 -3.96 -6.66 0.80
C ILE A 217 -3.66 -7.59 1.97
N VAL A 218 -4.60 -7.70 2.89
CA VAL A 218 -4.57 -8.64 4.01
C VAL A 218 -5.33 -9.90 3.64
N LYS A 219 -4.64 -11.05 3.66
CA LYS A 219 -5.15 -12.35 3.23
C LYS A 219 -5.04 -13.38 4.35
N PRO A 220 -6.10 -14.11 4.69
CA PRO A 220 -6.01 -15.21 5.64
C PRO A 220 -5.31 -16.41 4.99
N GLY A 221 -4.27 -16.94 5.62
CA GLY A 221 -3.35 -17.94 5.06
C GLY A 221 -4.01 -19.28 4.67
N ALA A 222 -5.15 -19.63 5.26
CA ALA A 222 -5.84 -20.90 5.03
C ALA A 222 -7.15 -20.81 4.22
N LYS A 223 -7.51 -19.63 3.66
CA LYS A 223 -8.74 -19.50 2.85
C LYS A 223 -8.42 -19.33 1.36
N SER A 224 -9.36 -19.76 0.52
CA SER A 224 -9.31 -19.65 -0.93
C SER A 224 -10.59 -19.00 -1.49
N ARG A 225 -10.59 -18.70 -2.80
CA ARG A 225 -11.70 -18.07 -3.55
C ARG A 225 -12.00 -16.63 -3.13
N GLY A 226 -10.98 -15.85 -2.79
CA GLY A 226 -11.15 -14.43 -2.41
C GLY A 226 -11.78 -14.19 -1.04
N ARG A 227 -12.14 -15.24 -0.30
CA ARG A 227 -12.87 -15.11 0.98
C ARG A 227 -11.99 -14.51 2.08
N GLY A 228 -12.42 -13.37 2.61
CA GLY A 228 -11.76 -12.68 3.71
C GLY A 228 -10.53 -11.87 3.31
N ILE A 229 -10.35 -11.60 2.01
CA ILE A 229 -9.37 -10.64 1.52
C ILE A 229 -9.88 -9.24 1.82
N MET A 230 -9.02 -8.40 2.40
CA MET A 230 -9.32 -7.00 2.72
C MET A 230 -8.21 -6.11 2.16
N CYS A 231 -8.57 -4.94 1.64
CA CYS A 231 -7.61 -3.89 1.36
C CYS A 231 -7.63 -2.91 2.53
N MET A 232 -6.45 -2.56 3.04
CA MET A 232 -6.28 -1.67 4.18
C MET A 232 -5.15 -0.70 3.87
N ASP A 233 -5.33 0.56 4.25
CA ASP A 233 -4.40 1.65 3.97
C ASP A 233 -3.93 2.36 5.24
N ARG A 234 -4.37 1.94 6.44
CA ARG A 234 -3.91 2.41 7.74
C ARG A 234 -3.18 1.33 8.52
N LEU A 235 -1.96 1.64 8.96
CA LEU A 235 -1.11 0.74 9.74
C LEU A 235 -1.77 0.27 11.04
N ASP A 236 -2.33 1.19 11.83
CA ASP A 236 -2.95 0.87 13.12
C ASP A 236 -4.08 -0.15 12.99
N ASP A 237 -4.92 0.00 11.97
CA ASP A 237 -6.07 -0.86 11.76
C ASP A 237 -5.62 -2.27 11.33
N LEU A 238 -4.56 -2.33 10.53
CA LEU A 238 -3.93 -3.59 10.14
C LEU A 238 -3.29 -4.30 11.34
N LEU A 239 -2.53 -3.59 12.18
CA LEU A 239 -1.92 -4.15 13.39
C LEU A 239 -2.98 -4.59 14.42
N LYS A 240 -4.08 -3.86 14.56
CA LYS A 240 -5.23 -4.26 15.40
C LYS A 240 -5.90 -5.53 14.89
N LEU A 241 -6.09 -5.65 13.57
CA LEU A 241 -6.67 -6.85 12.95
C LEU A 241 -5.82 -8.10 13.20
N VAL A 242 -4.50 -7.94 13.16
CA VAL A 242 -3.55 -9.04 13.33
C VAL A 242 -3.45 -9.45 14.80
N SER A 243 -3.38 -8.48 15.72
CA SER A 243 -3.24 -8.71 17.17
C SER A 243 -4.51 -9.24 17.84
N SER A 244 -5.70 -8.83 17.40
CA SER A 244 -6.99 -9.30 17.96
C SER A 244 -7.27 -10.79 17.73
N THR A 245 -6.48 -11.47 16.90
CA THR A 245 -6.69 -12.88 16.54
C THR A 245 -5.78 -13.81 17.33
N VAL A 246 -6.32 -14.36 18.42
CA VAL A 246 -5.67 -15.26 19.40
C VAL A 246 -4.77 -16.35 18.78
N LYS A 247 -3.50 -16.35 19.20
CA LYS A 247 -2.53 -17.47 19.36
C LYS A 247 -2.46 -18.59 18.31
N LYS A 248 -2.66 -18.29 17.01
CA LYS A 248 -2.16 -19.17 15.95
C LYS A 248 -1.28 -18.35 15.02
N GLU A 249 0.03 -18.53 15.20
CA GLU A 249 1.09 -18.06 14.31
C GLU A 249 0.71 -18.36 12.84
N ASN A 250 1.07 -17.46 11.91
CA ASN A 250 0.92 -17.63 10.46
C ASN A 250 -0.49 -17.50 9.85
N ARG A 251 -1.45 -16.84 10.53
CA ARG A 251 -2.81 -16.70 9.97
C ARG A 251 -2.93 -15.66 8.86
N TRP A 252 -2.06 -14.67 8.80
CA TRP A 252 -2.22 -13.54 7.89
C TRP A 252 -0.99 -13.30 7.03
N ILE A 253 -1.25 -13.04 5.76
CA ILE A 253 -0.27 -12.52 4.82
C ILE A 253 -0.72 -11.15 4.42
N VAL A 254 0.21 -10.21 4.50
CA VAL A 254 0.04 -8.86 4.00
C VAL A 254 0.88 -8.74 2.73
N GLN A 255 0.29 -8.21 1.67
CA GLN A 255 0.95 -8.05 0.37
C GLN A 255 0.65 -6.67 -0.17
N LYS A 256 1.66 -5.96 -0.67
CA LYS A 256 1.47 -4.62 -1.21
C LYS A 256 0.49 -4.68 -2.39
N TYR A 257 -0.50 -3.78 -2.39
CA TYR A 257 -1.43 -3.65 -3.50
C TYR A 257 -0.76 -2.90 -4.66
N ILE A 258 -0.90 -3.42 -5.87
CA ILE A 258 -0.52 -2.71 -7.10
C ILE A 258 -1.57 -1.64 -7.36
N GLU A 259 -1.21 -0.39 -7.04
CA GLU A 259 -2.06 0.79 -7.15
C GLU A 259 -2.04 1.39 -8.56
N SER A 260 -0.95 1.17 -9.30
CA SER A 260 -0.79 1.61 -10.70
C SER A 260 -0.74 0.41 -11.67
N PRO A 261 -1.79 -0.43 -11.75
CA PRO A 261 -1.80 -1.55 -12.69
C PRO A 261 -1.97 -1.06 -14.13
N LEU A 262 -1.55 -1.87 -15.10
CA LEU A 262 -1.97 -1.68 -16.49
C LEU A 262 -3.50 -1.83 -16.58
N LEU A 263 -4.14 -0.86 -17.23
CA LEU A 263 -5.58 -0.82 -17.45
C LEU A 263 -5.90 -0.93 -18.93
N ILE A 264 -6.99 -1.62 -19.25
CA ILE A 264 -7.58 -1.64 -20.59
C ILE A 264 -8.99 -1.12 -20.45
N TYR A 265 -9.34 -0.05 -21.16
CA TYR A 265 -10.62 0.67 -21.01
C TYR A 265 -10.92 1.02 -19.54
N ASN A 266 -9.93 1.60 -18.85
CA ASN A 266 -9.98 1.93 -17.41
C ASN A 266 -10.35 0.75 -16.49
N THR A 267 -10.29 -0.48 -16.97
CA THR A 267 -10.73 -1.66 -16.24
C THR A 267 -9.51 -2.50 -15.88
N LYS A 268 -9.42 -2.87 -14.60
CA LYS A 268 -8.39 -3.78 -14.10
C LYS A 268 -8.63 -5.18 -14.65
N PHE A 269 -7.56 -5.89 -14.97
CA PHE A 269 -7.64 -7.27 -15.42
C PHE A 269 -6.51 -8.11 -14.83
N ASP A 270 -6.65 -9.42 -14.95
CA ASP A 270 -5.57 -10.37 -14.70
C ASP A 270 -5.44 -11.36 -15.87
N ILE A 271 -4.29 -12.01 -15.98
CA ILE A 271 -4.02 -13.03 -17.00
C ILE A 271 -4.11 -14.42 -16.35
N ARG A 272 -4.91 -15.30 -16.93
CA ARG A 272 -4.84 -16.74 -16.62
C ARG A 272 -3.88 -17.41 -17.60
N GLN A 273 -2.72 -17.77 -17.08
CA GLN A 273 -1.72 -18.58 -17.79
C GLN A 273 -1.77 -20.03 -17.31
N TRP A 274 -1.61 -20.97 -18.24
CA TRP A 274 -1.48 -22.39 -17.94
C TRP A 274 -0.06 -22.90 -18.20
N PHE A 275 0.39 -23.78 -17.32
CA PHE A 275 1.58 -24.59 -17.50
C PHE A 275 1.29 -26.02 -17.01
N LEU A 276 2.02 -27.00 -17.53
CA LEU A 276 1.92 -28.41 -17.14
C LEU A 276 3.26 -28.88 -16.59
N VAL A 277 3.25 -29.48 -15.40
CA VAL A 277 4.40 -30.18 -14.83
C VAL A 277 4.26 -31.66 -15.15
N THR A 278 5.22 -32.25 -15.85
CA THR A 278 5.20 -33.69 -16.18
C THR A 278 6.18 -34.51 -15.36
N ASP A 279 7.26 -33.88 -14.88
CA ASP A 279 8.28 -34.54 -14.07
C ASP A 279 8.93 -33.53 -13.11
N TRP A 280 9.47 -34.02 -12.00
CA TRP A 280 10.19 -33.27 -10.98
C TRP A 280 11.70 -33.53 -10.99
N ASN A 281 12.15 -34.61 -11.65
CA ASN A 281 13.57 -34.95 -11.74
C ASN A 281 13.90 -35.67 -13.08
N PRO A 282 14.22 -34.92 -14.16
CA PRO A 282 14.39 -33.46 -14.18
C PRO A 282 13.05 -32.72 -14.10
N LEU A 283 13.05 -31.53 -13.47
CA LEU A 283 11.88 -30.66 -13.48
C LEU A 283 11.51 -30.33 -14.94
N THR A 284 10.35 -30.84 -15.38
CA THR A 284 9.89 -30.68 -16.76
C THR A 284 8.59 -29.90 -16.79
N LEU A 285 8.66 -28.67 -17.31
CA LEU A 285 7.57 -27.70 -17.40
C LEU A 285 7.20 -27.42 -18.86
N TRP A 286 5.91 -27.46 -19.16
CA TRP A 286 5.36 -27.10 -20.47
C TRP A 286 4.53 -25.83 -20.33
N PHE A 287 4.87 -24.78 -21.07
CA PHE A 287 4.13 -23.52 -21.08
C PHE A 287 3.10 -23.53 -22.21
N TYR A 288 1.83 -23.35 -21.88
CA TYR A 288 0.79 -23.25 -22.90
C TYR A 288 0.83 -21.87 -23.55
N LYS A 289 0.89 -21.80 -24.89
CA LYS A 289 1.11 -20.53 -25.59
C LYS A 289 -0.07 -19.57 -25.51
N ASP A 290 -1.27 -20.11 -25.34
CA ASP A 290 -2.49 -19.31 -25.24
C ASP A 290 -2.82 -19.00 -23.78
N CYS A 291 -3.33 -17.80 -23.54
CA CYS A 291 -3.84 -17.34 -22.26
C CYS A 291 -5.15 -16.58 -22.46
N TYR A 292 -5.84 -16.24 -21.37
CA TYR A 292 -6.99 -15.35 -21.47
C TYR A 292 -6.97 -14.29 -20.36
N PHE A 293 -7.53 -13.13 -20.70
CA PHE A 293 -7.70 -12.01 -19.79
C PHE A 293 -9.01 -12.14 -19.00
N ARG A 294 -8.97 -11.79 -17.72
CA ARG A 294 -10.13 -11.72 -16.83
C ARG A 294 -10.29 -10.28 -16.38
N PHE A 295 -11.33 -9.62 -16.87
CA PHE A 295 -11.63 -8.23 -16.55
C PHE A 295 -12.46 -8.11 -15.27
N CYS A 296 -12.22 -7.05 -14.51
CA CYS A 296 -13.13 -6.60 -13.47
C CYS A 296 -14.46 -6.12 -14.09
N SER A 297 -15.53 -6.18 -13.32
CA SER A 297 -16.87 -5.74 -13.75
C SER A 297 -17.07 -4.22 -13.69
N GLN A 298 -16.15 -3.50 -13.05
CA GLN A 298 -16.21 -2.06 -12.82
C GLN A 298 -14.88 -1.42 -13.21
N GLU A 299 -14.94 -0.12 -13.54
CA GLU A 299 -13.74 0.70 -13.75
C GLU A 299 -12.87 0.71 -12.48
N PHE A 300 -11.56 0.76 -12.70
CA PHE A 300 -10.58 0.76 -11.63
C PHE A 300 -10.62 2.09 -10.88
N THR A 301 -10.81 2.01 -9.56
CA THR A 301 -10.62 3.11 -8.63
C THR A 301 -9.96 2.60 -7.35
N LEU A 302 -9.25 3.49 -6.66
CA LEU A 302 -8.73 3.26 -5.32
C LEU A 302 -9.60 3.90 -4.24
N ASP A 303 -10.68 4.60 -4.62
CA ASP A 303 -11.56 5.33 -3.70
C ASP A 303 -12.53 4.40 -2.96
N ASN A 304 -12.79 3.23 -3.54
CA ASN A 304 -13.64 2.23 -2.96
C ASN A 304 -13.04 0.83 -3.19
N PHE A 305 -12.90 0.07 -2.10
CA PHE A 305 -12.46 -1.32 -2.13
C PHE A 305 -13.60 -2.31 -1.89
N GLU A 306 -14.85 -1.83 -1.79
CA GLU A 306 -16.02 -2.70 -1.73
C GLU A 306 -16.23 -3.43 -3.07
N PRO A 307 -16.59 -4.73 -3.04
CA PRO A 307 -16.71 -5.59 -4.23
C PRO A 307 -17.94 -5.32 -5.11
#